data_AF-A0A1J8Q850-F1
#
_entry.id   AF-A0A1J8Q850-F1
#
_cell.length_a   1.000
_cell.length_b   1.000
_cell.length_c   1.000
_cell.angle_alpha   90.00
_cell.angle_beta   90.00
_cell.angle_gamma   90.00
#
_symmetry.space_group_name_H-M   'P 1'
#
loop_
_entity.id
_entity.type
_entity.pdbx_description
1 polymer ?
#
loop_
_entity_poly.entity_id
_entity_poly.type
_entity_poly.pdbx_seq_one_letter_code
_entity_poly.pdbx_strand_id
1 'polypeptide(L)'
;MDNWWTQNQAHVEKSGIASVAHACITATKGYNNAYEKRYLESRKKVHKMLNELTCGAACLVDTDHRFARVTVYKLRGVLAPGKVPWVVGKSRAKMMQVLTKRCKLQKEEATQLLRRIEELS
;
A
#
# COMPACT_ATOMS: atom_id res chain seq x y z
N MET A 1 -10.68 21.13 -2.70
CA MET A 1 -11.47 19.88 -2.75
C MET A 1 -12.37 19.69 -1.53
N ASP A 2 -12.03 20.27 -0.38
CA ASP A 2 -12.68 19.96 0.90
C ASP A 2 -14.06 20.59 1.13
N ASN A 3 -14.50 21.50 0.27
CA ASN A 3 -15.77 22.20 0.47
C ASN A 3 -16.98 21.26 0.52
N TRP A 4 -16.92 20.14 -0.21
CA TRP A 4 -17.95 19.11 -0.14
C TRP A 4 -18.04 18.51 1.27
N TRP A 5 -16.91 18.24 1.92
CA TRP A 5 -16.90 17.71 3.29
C TRP A 5 -17.52 18.70 4.27
N THR A 6 -17.11 19.98 4.21
CA THR A 6 -17.65 21.04 5.07
C THR A 6 -19.18 21.15 4.99
N GLN A 7 -19.75 20.95 3.79
CA GLN A 7 -21.20 21.01 3.58
C GLN A 7 -21.95 19.75 4.03
N ASN A 8 -21.27 18.60 4.14
CA ASN A 8 -21.92 17.30 4.35
C ASN A 8 -21.56 16.64 5.68
N GLN A 9 -20.58 17.17 6.43
CA GLN A 9 -20.13 16.59 7.69
C GLN A 9 -21.29 16.35 8.66
N ALA A 10 -22.17 17.34 8.85
CA ALA A 10 -23.33 17.22 9.73
C ALA A 10 -24.29 16.09 9.33
N HIS A 11 -24.45 15.84 8.02
CA HIS A 11 -25.28 14.73 7.52
C HIS A 11 -24.63 13.36 7.75
N VAL A 12 -23.30 13.28 7.58
CA VAL A 12 -22.53 12.06 7.83
C VAL A 12 -22.56 11.70 9.32
N GLU A 13 -22.37 12.69 10.20
CA GLU A 13 -22.44 12.51 11.64
C GLU A 13 -23.85 12.10 12.11
N LYS A 14 -24.89 12.74 11.55
CA LYS A 14 -26.29 12.37 11.82
C LYS A 14 -26.62 10.93 11.40
N SER A 15 -25.88 10.38 10.43
CA SER A 15 -26.01 8.98 10.01
C SER A 15 -25.27 8.00 10.94
N GLY A 16 -24.71 8.48 12.06
CA GLY A 16 -23.98 7.67 13.04
C GLY A 16 -22.52 7.41 12.67
N ILE A 17 -21.99 8.05 11.63
CA ILE A 17 -20.60 7.86 11.20
C ILE A 17 -19.73 8.91 11.88
N ALA A 18 -19.06 8.52 12.96
CA ALA A 18 -18.07 9.36 13.64
C ALA A 18 -16.72 9.30 12.90
N SER A 19 -16.41 10.35 12.14
CA SER A 19 -15.19 10.43 11.34
C SER A 19 -14.04 11.05 12.13
N VAL A 20 -12.95 10.30 12.36
CA VAL A 20 -11.74 10.80 13.04
C VAL A 20 -10.97 11.81 12.15
N ALA A 21 -11.06 11.65 10.83
CA ALA A 21 -10.53 12.59 9.86
C ALA A 21 -11.21 12.42 8.50
N HIS A 22 -10.91 13.32 7.56
CA HIS A 22 -11.43 13.27 6.18
C HIS A 22 -10.36 13.66 5.15
N ALA A 23 -10.47 13.09 3.96
CA ALA A 23 -9.69 13.52 2.80
C ALA A 23 -10.49 13.32 1.51
N CYS A 24 -10.60 14.37 0.70
CA CYS A 24 -11.12 14.25 -0.66
C CYS A 24 -10.04 13.71 -1.59
N ILE A 25 -10.32 12.59 -2.27
CA ILE A 25 -9.33 11.87 -3.09
C ILE A 25 -9.63 12.07 -4.57
N THR A 26 -8.60 12.49 -5.32
CA THR A 26 -8.63 12.41 -6.78
C THR A 26 -7.96 11.09 -7.17
N ALA A 27 -8.74 10.12 -7.66
CA ALA A 27 -8.27 8.75 -7.87
C ALA A 27 -7.27 8.60 -9.04
N THR A 28 -7.32 9.49 -10.03
CA THR A 28 -6.49 9.42 -11.24
C THR A 28 -6.00 10.80 -11.67
N LYS A 29 -4.85 10.86 -12.35
CA LYS A 29 -4.36 12.09 -12.99
C LYS A 29 -5.19 12.50 -14.21
N GLY A 30 -6.09 11.62 -14.69
CA GLY A 30 -6.89 11.86 -15.90
C GLY A 30 -6.08 11.72 -17.19
N TYR A 31 -6.76 11.80 -18.34
CA TYR A 31 -6.12 11.82 -19.66
C TYR A 31 -5.21 13.04 -19.77
N ASN A 32 -3.99 12.85 -20.32
CA ASN A 32 -2.95 13.88 -20.42
C ASN A 32 -2.69 14.65 -19.12
N ASN A 33 -2.80 13.99 -17.95
CA ASN A 33 -2.52 14.58 -16.64
C ASN A 33 -3.41 15.79 -16.26
N ALA A 34 -4.60 15.91 -16.84
CA ALA A 34 -5.54 17.03 -16.61
C ALA A 34 -5.86 17.29 -15.12
N TYR A 35 -5.76 16.27 -14.26
CA TYR A 35 -6.03 16.35 -12.82
C TYR A 35 -4.79 16.11 -11.95
N GLU A 36 -3.58 16.11 -12.52
CA GLU A 36 -2.36 15.78 -11.80
C GLU A 36 -2.14 16.64 -10.55
N LYS A 37 -2.43 17.94 -10.62
CA LYS A 37 -2.34 18.83 -9.45
C LYS A 37 -3.23 18.36 -8.30
N ARG A 38 -4.51 18.06 -8.58
CA ARG A 38 -5.49 17.59 -7.58
C ARG A 38 -5.13 16.20 -7.06
N TYR A 39 -4.63 15.33 -7.93
CA TYR A 39 -4.10 14.03 -7.57
C TYR A 39 -2.96 14.15 -6.55
N LEU A 40 -1.94 14.96 -6.86
CA LEU A 40 -0.79 15.16 -5.98
C LEU A 40 -1.17 15.83 -4.66
N GLU A 41 -2.06 16.81 -4.69
CA GLU A 41 -2.61 17.46 -3.49
C GLU A 41 -3.33 16.45 -2.59
N SER A 42 -4.24 15.65 -3.16
CA SER A 42 -4.97 14.64 -2.39
C SER A 42 -4.04 13.56 -1.82
N ARG A 43 -3.03 13.12 -2.59
CA ARG A 43 -2.01 12.18 -2.11
C ARG A 43 -1.24 12.73 -0.91
N LYS A 44 -0.79 13.99 -0.98
CA LYS A 44 -0.09 14.63 0.15
C LYS A 44 -0.99 14.71 1.39
N LYS A 45 -2.25 15.07 1.21
CA LYS A 45 -3.22 15.16 2.31
C LYS A 45 -3.45 13.81 2.98
N VAL A 46 -3.63 12.74 2.20
CA VAL A 46 -3.78 11.37 2.72
C VAL A 46 -2.54 10.93 3.48
N HIS A 47 -1.34 11.13 2.92
CA HIS A 47 -0.09 10.76 3.60
C HIS A 47 0.07 11.50 4.93
N LYS A 48 -0.22 12.82 4.96
CA LYS A 48 -0.16 13.61 6.19
C LYS A 48 -1.16 13.09 7.23
N MET A 49 -2.41 12.87 6.83
CA MET A 49 -3.46 12.34 7.68
C MET A 49 -3.10 10.96 8.25
N LEU A 50 -2.55 10.07 7.42
CA LEU A 50 -2.09 8.76 7.89
C LEU A 50 -0.98 8.93 8.92
N ASN A 51 0.04 9.73 8.65
CA ASN A 51 1.13 9.96 9.59
C ASN A 51 0.68 10.55 10.93
N GLU A 52 -0.34 11.42 10.93
CA GLU A 52 -0.89 12.04 12.14
C GLU A 52 -1.75 11.08 12.95
N LEU A 53 -2.47 10.16 12.29
CA LEU A 53 -3.42 9.25 12.94
C LEU A 53 -2.84 7.89 13.27
N THR A 54 -1.81 7.42 12.57
CA THR A 54 -1.13 6.19 12.90
C THR A 54 -0.03 6.51 13.92
N CYS A 55 -0.17 6.02 15.16
CA CYS A 55 0.95 5.99 16.09
C CYS A 55 2.14 5.28 15.42
N GLY A 56 3.36 5.81 15.61
CA GLY A 56 4.59 5.32 14.95
C GLY A 56 4.97 3.85 15.20
N ALA A 57 4.14 3.06 15.89
CA ALA A 57 4.19 1.62 15.83
C ALA A 57 3.46 1.16 14.57
N ALA A 58 4.20 0.59 13.61
CA ALA A 58 3.61 -0.14 12.49
C ALA A 58 2.48 -1.01 13.04
N CYS A 59 1.27 -0.90 12.46
CA CYS A 59 0.16 -1.76 12.87
C CYS A 59 0.69 -3.20 12.89
N LEU A 60 0.71 -3.81 14.08
CA LEU A 60 0.87 -5.25 14.21
C LEU A 60 -0.39 -5.83 13.59
N VAL A 61 -0.35 -5.98 12.27
CA VAL A 61 -1.27 -6.84 11.57
C VAL A 61 -0.96 -8.20 12.16
N ASP A 62 -1.91 -8.72 12.94
CA ASP A 62 -1.81 -10.09 13.41
C ASP A 62 -1.46 -10.93 12.19
N THR A 63 -0.30 -11.58 12.24
CA THR A 63 0.22 -12.43 11.18
C THR A 63 -0.56 -13.73 11.15
N ASP A 64 -1.87 -13.64 11.35
CA ASP A 64 -2.82 -14.65 11.01
C ASP A 64 -2.48 -15.08 9.59
N HIS A 65 -2.15 -16.36 9.46
CA HIS A 65 -1.45 -16.91 8.30
C HIS A 65 -2.14 -16.53 6.97
N ARG A 66 -3.44 -16.20 7.00
CA ARG A 66 -4.23 -15.70 5.88
C ARG A 66 -3.79 -14.31 5.39
N PHE A 67 -3.56 -13.32 6.26
CA PHE A 67 -3.14 -11.99 5.82
C PHE A 67 -1.70 -12.00 5.32
N ALA A 68 -0.81 -12.73 6.00
CA ALA A 68 0.54 -12.96 5.53
C ALA A 68 0.53 -13.70 4.18
N ARG A 69 -0.26 -14.77 4.02
CA ARG A 69 -0.42 -15.47 2.73
C ARG A 69 -0.98 -14.58 1.65
N VAL A 70 -2.08 -13.85 1.89
CA VAL A 70 -2.70 -12.98 0.87
C VAL A 70 -1.72 -11.89 0.45
N THR A 71 -1.00 -11.28 1.39
CA THR A 71 0.03 -10.29 1.10
C THR A 71 1.18 -10.91 0.31
N VAL A 72 1.69 -12.09 0.69
CA VAL A 72 2.73 -12.82 -0.04
C VAL A 72 2.26 -13.26 -1.43
N TYR A 73 1.03 -13.74 -1.59
CA TYR A 73 0.46 -14.13 -2.88
C TYR A 73 0.24 -12.93 -3.81
N LYS A 74 -0.30 -11.83 -3.27
CA LYS A 74 -0.48 -10.57 -4.01
C LYS A 74 0.87 -9.97 -4.38
N LEU A 75 1.83 -9.96 -3.45
CA LEU A 75 3.21 -9.58 -3.73
C LEU A 75 3.81 -10.49 -4.80
N ARG A 76 3.65 -11.81 -4.75
CA ARG A 76 4.11 -12.73 -5.81
C ARG A 76 3.53 -12.35 -7.18
N GLY A 77 2.25 -11.99 -7.25
CA GLY A 77 1.62 -11.51 -8.49
C GLY A 77 2.17 -10.17 -8.99
N VAL A 78 2.50 -9.25 -8.07
CA VAL A 78 3.12 -7.94 -8.39
C VAL A 78 4.60 -8.11 -8.78
N LEU A 79 5.32 -9.03 -8.14
CA LEU A 79 6.74 -9.30 -8.38
C LEU A 79 6.98 -10.13 -9.65
N ALA A 80 5.98 -10.87 -10.14
CA ALA A 80 6.06 -11.68 -11.35
C ALA A 80 4.75 -11.63 -12.18
N PRO A 81 4.52 -10.56 -12.97
CA PRO A 81 3.41 -10.52 -13.89
C PRO A 81 3.72 -11.43 -15.10
N GLY A 82 3.13 -12.61 -15.11
CA GLY A 82 3.13 -13.50 -16.28
C GLY A 82 4.11 -14.68 -16.24
N LYS A 83 3.52 -15.86 -16.02
CA LYS A 83 4.01 -17.24 -16.29
C LYS A 83 4.86 -17.96 -15.22
N VAL A 84 4.37 -19.19 -14.97
CA VAL A 84 4.86 -20.42 -14.30
C VAL A 84 4.91 -20.53 -12.76
N PRO A 85 4.54 -21.71 -12.19
CA PRO A 85 4.70 -22.03 -10.77
C PRO A 85 6.16 -21.99 -10.35
N TRP A 86 6.41 -21.45 -9.17
CA TRP A 86 7.73 -21.08 -8.67
C TRP A 86 8.52 -22.34 -8.25
N VAL A 87 9.48 -22.77 -9.07
CA VAL A 87 10.46 -23.81 -8.68
C VAL A 87 11.58 -23.14 -7.88
N VAL A 88 11.67 -23.54 -6.60
CA VAL A 88 12.41 -22.90 -5.49
C VAL A 88 13.91 -22.67 -5.75
N GLY A 89 14.55 -23.38 -6.68
CA GLY A 89 16.00 -23.28 -6.90
C GLY A 89 16.48 -22.10 -7.77
N LYS A 90 15.68 -21.60 -8.72
CA LYS A 90 16.12 -20.57 -9.71
C LYS A 90 15.64 -19.14 -9.39
N SER A 91 14.93 -18.94 -8.29
CA SER A 91 14.13 -17.73 -8.09
C SER A 91 14.68 -16.72 -7.08
N ARG A 92 15.55 -17.14 -6.16
CA ARG A 92 16.07 -16.28 -5.08
C ARG A 92 16.80 -15.05 -5.60
N ALA A 93 17.72 -15.24 -6.56
CA ALA A 93 18.45 -14.14 -7.20
C ALA A 93 17.53 -13.19 -7.98
N LYS A 94 16.53 -13.74 -8.68
CA LYS A 94 15.54 -12.94 -9.43
C LYS A 94 14.64 -12.15 -8.49
N MET A 95 14.22 -12.73 -7.37
CA MET A 95 13.44 -12.04 -6.34
C MET A 95 14.26 -10.95 -5.67
N MET A 96 15.53 -11.22 -5.34
CA MET A 96 16.45 -10.21 -4.82
C MET A 96 16.61 -9.03 -5.79
N GLN A 97 16.73 -9.31 -7.10
CA GLN A 97 16.80 -8.27 -8.12
C GLN A 97 15.51 -7.44 -8.20
N VAL A 98 14.33 -8.06 -8.05
CA VAL A 98 13.07 -7.32 -8.05
C VAL A 98 12.94 -6.46 -6.79
N LEU A 99 13.24 -7.01 -5.61
CA LEU A 99 13.17 -6.29 -4.34
C LEU A 99 14.11 -5.08 -4.31
N THR A 100 15.33 -5.24 -4.82
CA THR A 100 16.33 -4.14 -4.85
C THR A 100 16.08 -3.16 -5.99
N LYS A 101 15.81 -3.62 -7.22
CA LYS A 101 15.69 -2.74 -8.39
C LYS A 101 14.31 -2.15 -8.60
N ARG A 102 13.23 -2.91 -8.35
CA ARG A 102 11.85 -2.44 -8.54
C ARG A 102 11.25 -1.88 -7.27
N CYS A 103 11.42 -2.58 -6.14
CA CYS A 103 10.88 -2.12 -4.85
C CYS A 103 11.81 -1.13 -4.14
N LYS A 104 13.04 -0.92 -4.64
CA LYS A 104 14.04 0.00 -4.09
C LYS A 104 14.36 -0.25 -2.60
N LEU A 105 14.25 -1.48 -2.16
CA LEU A 105 14.64 -1.90 -0.81
C LEU A 105 16.17 -1.93 -0.71
N GLN A 106 16.69 -1.58 0.47
CA GLN A 106 18.09 -1.82 0.76
C GLN A 106 18.38 -3.32 0.74
N LYS A 107 19.63 -3.69 0.44
CA LYS A 107 20.02 -5.09 0.24
C LYS A 107 19.73 -5.94 1.47
N GLU A 108 19.91 -5.36 2.65
CA GLU A 108 19.71 -5.97 3.97
C GLU A 108 18.22 -6.25 4.21
N GLU A 109 17.36 -5.25 3.97
CA GLU A 109 15.90 -5.36 4.10
C GLU A 109 15.32 -6.35 3.09
N ALA A 110 15.79 -6.30 1.84
CA ALA A 110 15.40 -7.23 0.78
C ALA A 110 15.78 -8.68 1.14
N THR A 111 16.94 -8.89 1.78
CA THR A 111 17.40 -10.20 2.22
C THR A 111 16.56 -10.75 3.36
N GLN A 112 16.23 -9.91 4.34
CA GLN A 112 15.40 -10.31 5.48
C GLN A 112 13.97 -10.66 5.03
N LEU A 113 13.40 -9.86 4.12
CA LEU A 113 12.09 -10.12 3.54
C LEU A 113 12.07 -11.41 2.71
N LEU A 114 13.11 -11.66 1.91
CA LEU A 114 13.24 -12.87 1.10
C LEU A 114 13.28 -14.13 1.97
N ARG A 115 14.03 -14.10 3.08
CA ARG A 115 14.09 -15.20 4.04
C ARG A 115 12.70 -15.53 4.62
N ARG A 116 11.94 -14.51 5.01
CA ARG A 116 10.56 -14.69 5.52
C ARG A 116 9.62 -15.29 4.48
N ILE A 117 9.79 -14.95 3.20
CA ILE A 117 8.99 -15.51 2.10
C ILE A 117 9.30 -17.01 1.90
N GLU A 118 10.56 -17.40 2.09
CA GLU A 118 11.02 -18.80 2.01
C GLU A 118 10.55 -19.62 3.24
N GLU A 119 10.54 -19.03 4.44
CA GLU A 119 10.05 -19.67 5.67
C GLU A 119 8.52 -19.90 5.69
N LEU A 120 7.77 -19.11 4.91
CA LEU A 120 6.30 -19.19 4.81
C LEU A 120 5.80 -20.02 3.61
N SER A 121 6.69 -20.64 2.84
CA SER A 121 6.36 -21.48 1.68
C SER A 121 6.39 -22.96 1.99
#